data_AF-R7TRI3-F1
#
_entry.id   AF-R7TRI3-F1
#
_cell.length_a   1.000
_cell.length_b   1.000
_cell.length_c   1.000
_cell.angle_alpha   90.00
_cell.angle_beta   90.00
_cell.angle_gamma   90.00
#
_symmetry.space_group_name_H-M   'P 1'
#
loop_
_entity.id
_entity.type
_entity.pdbx_description
1 polymer ?
#
loop_
_entity_poly.entity_id
_entity_poly.type
_entity_poly.pdbx_seq_one_letter_code
_entity_poly.pdbx_strand_id
1 'polypeptide(L)'
;MWSLFAIISFASAALKVALCIQDGRLEEASDKGLDYIVHFIDDYGNFSDPFVTDDDLCFFFKLPLILSTGGKLREANLVLDYTKQQFMQLDGDFRTSHSAKTCFPYDTYYTNGHTLMEMFTASHLGNLALQTRVPRKSPWVTALTGDADARHVAEAISSYLVSIQKDDGSFPPSTLPGNSPENVYAMGMADANGILEAASDKGLNYTAQNIGDDGVYSHPSVSKDLCFYAQLPQVLFTGGKLREANLVLDYIKDNFLQPDGDFRTSQAVKACHPVFAHRYTSTNSWITLTAHAMERYDVSAPALEYLKGYFGSFTMSGLPSDGHNTTEMFTAAHLGMLALQTGEMKTAKRAAKVIMDIIEMQPDSDNIIYYKLDNGQLVTDASQTQFDFAVNRTAPFQPFMMVGYPAEFLAKIYMKTGKTKYLKKAKKIIKWLSTCDETLFSSTSSTGPVAVAAAWVAAITGDVTAKHVAETIASYMVSVQTDDGSFPNSYTMQMVDAVLSIQGLLE
;
A
#
# COMPACT_ATOMS: atom_id res chain seq x y z
N MET A 1 -16.78 -15.28 27.37
CA MET A 1 -15.33 -15.08 27.59
C MET A 1 -14.66 -14.63 26.30
N TRP A 2 -14.88 -15.32 25.17
CA TRP A 2 -14.45 -14.91 23.81
C TRP A 2 -14.89 -13.52 23.36
N SER A 3 -16.14 -13.14 23.60
CA SER A 3 -16.61 -11.77 23.35
C SER A 3 -15.82 -10.76 24.18
N LEU A 4 -15.41 -11.10 25.40
CA LEU A 4 -14.65 -10.22 26.28
C LEU A 4 -13.22 -10.04 25.77
N PHE A 5 -12.52 -11.11 25.34
CA PHE A 5 -11.15 -11.03 24.82
C PHE A 5 -11.09 -10.27 23.48
N ALA A 6 -12.03 -10.53 22.57
CA ALA A 6 -12.15 -9.77 21.32
C ALA A 6 -12.60 -8.32 21.55
N ILE A 7 -13.45 -8.05 22.55
CA ILE A 7 -13.79 -6.68 22.98
C ILE A 7 -12.57 -6.00 23.60
N ILE A 8 -11.72 -6.72 24.34
CA ILE A 8 -10.52 -6.18 25.00
C ILE A 8 -9.43 -5.85 23.97
N SER A 9 -9.09 -6.76 23.04
CA SER A 9 -8.09 -6.47 22.00
C SER A 9 -8.59 -5.39 21.02
N PHE A 10 -9.89 -5.41 20.67
CA PHE A 10 -10.48 -4.38 19.83
C PHE A 10 -10.63 -3.03 20.57
N ALA A 11 -10.95 -3.04 21.87
CA ALA A 11 -11.01 -1.81 22.68
C ALA A 11 -9.62 -1.25 22.92
N SER A 12 -8.58 -2.07 23.11
CA SER A 12 -7.19 -1.61 23.23
C SER A 12 -6.66 -1.04 21.91
N ALA A 13 -6.95 -1.68 20.77
CA ALA A 13 -6.60 -1.15 19.45
C ALA A 13 -7.41 0.12 19.10
N ALA A 14 -8.70 0.17 19.43
CA ALA A 14 -9.53 1.37 19.27
C ALA A 14 -9.13 2.49 20.25
N LEU A 15 -8.67 2.15 21.47
CA LEU A 15 -8.08 3.12 22.41
C LEU A 15 -6.72 3.62 21.90
N LYS A 16 -5.91 2.79 21.22
CA LYS A 16 -4.67 3.19 20.55
C LYS A 16 -4.92 4.28 19.50
N VAL A 17 -6.08 4.23 18.82
CA VAL A 17 -6.53 5.26 17.86
C VAL A 17 -7.16 6.48 18.55
N ALA A 18 -7.75 6.32 19.74
CA ALA A 18 -8.50 7.39 20.42
C ALA A 18 -7.74 8.13 21.54
N LEU A 19 -6.66 7.58 22.10
CA LEU A 19 -5.98 8.10 23.29
C LEU A 19 -4.45 7.94 23.22
N CYS A 20 -3.76 9.00 22.78
CA CYS A 20 -2.32 9.18 23.02
C CYS A 20 -2.04 9.67 24.45
N ILE A 21 -2.35 8.92 25.52
CA ILE A 21 -2.01 9.36 26.89
C ILE A 21 -1.73 8.17 27.84
N GLN A 22 -0.45 7.80 28.01
CA GLN A 22 0.26 7.55 29.29
C GLN A 22 1.68 6.96 29.04
N ASP A 23 2.71 7.81 29.13
CA ASP A 23 4.13 7.49 29.34
C ASP A 23 4.73 6.27 28.56
N GLY A 24 4.26 5.98 27.35
CA GLY A 24 4.75 4.86 26.51
C GLY A 24 4.41 3.44 27.02
N ARG A 25 3.86 3.29 28.23
CA ARG A 25 3.55 1.97 28.82
C ARG A 25 2.43 1.23 28.10
N LEU A 26 1.46 1.97 27.55
CA LEU A 26 0.37 1.39 26.76
C LEU A 26 0.85 0.92 25.39
N GLU A 27 1.83 1.63 24.80
CA GLU A 27 2.47 1.25 23.53
C GLU A 27 3.26 -0.05 23.74
N GLU A 28 4.11 -0.10 24.76
CA GLU A 28 4.88 -1.30 25.11
C GLU A 28 3.97 -2.53 25.39
N ALA A 29 2.89 -2.34 26.14
CA ALA A 29 1.92 -3.41 26.42
C ALA A 29 1.15 -3.86 25.17
N SER A 30 0.80 -2.91 24.28
CA SER A 30 0.18 -3.21 22.99
C SER A 30 1.12 -4.01 22.09
N ASP A 31 2.39 -3.64 22.03
CA ASP A 31 3.37 -4.29 21.16
C ASP A 31 3.68 -5.70 21.68
N LYS A 32 3.84 -5.86 23.00
CA LYS A 32 3.93 -7.20 23.63
C LYS A 32 2.70 -8.06 23.35
N GLY A 33 1.50 -7.48 23.38
CA GLY A 33 0.25 -8.18 23.04
C GLY A 33 0.21 -8.62 21.57
N LEU A 34 0.69 -7.78 20.65
CA LEU A 34 0.79 -8.11 19.23
C LEU A 34 1.85 -9.18 18.97
N ASP A 35 3.03 -9.08 19.59
CA ASP A 35 4.09 -10.08 19.49
C ASP A 35 3.62 -11.44 20.01
N TYR A 36 2.84 -11.46 21.10
CA TYR A 36 2.19 -12.67 21.61
C TYR A 36 1.24 -13.28 20.57
N ILE A 37 0.39 -12.48 19.92
CA ILE A 37 -0.50 -12.95 18.85
C ILE A 37 0.31 -13.53 17.68
N VAL A 38 1.34 -12.80 17.24
CA VAL A 38 2.23 -13.20 16.14
C VAL A 38 2.90 -14.55 16.42
N HIS A 39 3.25 -14.84 17.67
CA HIS A 39 3.85 -16.12 18.06
C HIS A 39 2.98 -17.34 17.73
N PHE A 40 1.66 -17.18 17.61
CA PHE A 40 0.75 -18.28 17.25
C PHE A 40 0.48 -18.39 15.75
N ILE A 41 0.91 -17.40 14.96
CA ILE A 41 0.71 -17.39 13.51
C ILE A 41 1.91 -18.09 12.87
N ASP A 42 1.68 -19.20 12.17
CA ASP A 42 2.73 -19.84 11.40
C ASP A 42 2.92 -19.16 10.03
N ASP A 43 3.91 -19.63 9.26
CA ASP A 43 4.23 -19.09 7.94
C ASP A 43 3.12 -19.29 6.89
N TYR A 44 2.03 -19.96 7.25
CA TYR A 44 0.84 -20.17 6.39
C TYR A 44 -0.38 -19.39 6.89
N GLY A 45 -0.22 -18.55 7.92
CA GLY A 45 -1.32 -17.80 8.52
C GLY A 45 -2.22 -18.63 9.43
N ASN A 46 -1.86 -19.89 9.68
CA ASN A 46 -2.61 -20.74 10.60
C ASN A 46 -2.35 -20.28 12.04
N PHE A 47 -3.40 -20.24 12.84
CA PHE A 47 -3.32 -19.80 14.23
C PHE A 47 -3.27 -21.02 15.14
N SER A 48 -2.06 -21.35 15.62
CA SER A 48 -1.77 -22.55 16.42
C SER A 48 -2.14 -22.45 17.90
N ASP A 49 -2.92 -21.43 18.29
CA ASP A 49 -3.41 -21.33 19.66
C ASP A 49 -4.41 -22.46 19.93
N PRO A 50 -4.21 -23.26 21.00
CA PRO A 50 -5.02 -24.44 21.28
C PRO A 50 -6.50 -24.13 21.56
N PHE A 51 -6.85 -22.85 21.72
CA PHE A 51 -8.20 -22.39 21.98
C PHE A 51 -8.90 -21.88 20.70
N VAL A 52 -8.19 -21.69 19.60
CA VAL A 52 -8.75 -21.29 18.30
C VAL A 52 -8.86 -22.53 17.42
N THR A 53 -10.09 -22.88 17.03
CA THR A 53 -10.32 -23.96 16.07
C THR A 53 -10.34 -23.40 14.65
N ASP A 54 -9.92 -24.21 13.68
CA ASP A 54 -9.94 -23.88 12.24
C ASP A 54 -11.32 -23.47 11.70
N ASP A 55 -12.41 -23.71 12.44
CA ASP A 55 -13.78 -23.32 12.08
C ASP A 55 -14.21 -21.92 12.56
N ASP A 56 -13.38 -21.20 13.34
CA ASP A 56 -13.76 -19.92 13.96
C ASP A 56 -13.50 -18.70 13.06
N LEU A 57 -14.31 -18.55 12.01
CA LEU A 57 -14.25 -17.39 11.12
C LEU A 57 -14.38 -16.05 11.87
N CYS A 58 -15.06 -16.00 13.02
CA CYS A 58 -15.20 -14.75 13.77
C CYS A 58 -13.87 -14.28 14.37
N PHE A 59 -13.00 -15.22 14.76
CA PHE A 59 -11.64 -14.94 15.20
C PHE A 59 -10.77 -14.48 14.02
N PHE A 60 -10.69 -15.31 12.98
CA PHE A 60 -9.89 -15.06 11.78
C PHE A 60 -10.31 -13.80 11.02
N PHE A 61 -11.58 -13.37 11.12
CA PHE A 61 -12.06 -12.13 10.49
C PHE A 61 -11.50 -10.86 11.13
N LYS A 62 -11.32 -10.83 12.46
CA LYS A 62 -10.87 -9.62 13.18
C LYS A 62 -9.36 -9.51 13.26
N LEU A 63 -8.68 -10.65 13.21
CA LEU A 63 -7.25 -10.74 13.45
C LEU A 63 -6.41 -9.96 12.42
N PRO A 64 -6.70 -9.98 11.10
CA PRO A 64 -6.00 -9.14 10.13
C PRO A 64 -6.07 -7.66 10.46
N LEU A 65 -7.23 -7.18 10.94
CA LEU A 65 -7.40 -5.77 11.33
C LEU A 65 -6.58 -5.42 12.58
N ILE A 66 -6.57 -6.30 13.58
CA ILE A 66 -5.78 -6.09 14.81
C ILE A 66 -4.28 -6.07 14.46
N LEU A 67 -3.82 -7.00 13.64
CA LEU A 67 -2.44 -7.09 13.21
C LEU A 67 -2.04 -5.90 12.34
N SER A 68 -2.87 -5.50 11.36
CA SER A 68 -2.57 -4.37 10.48
C SER A 68 -2.51 -3.04 11.24
N THR A 69 -3.47 -2.80 12.14
CA THR A 69 -3.45 -1.61 13.03
C THR A 69 -2.29 -1.64 14.01
N GLY A 70 -1.81 -2.83 14.35
CA GLY A 70 -0.60 -3.06 15.14
C GLY A 70 0.72 -2.95 14.38
N GLY A 71 0.71 -2.69 13.07
CA GLY A 71 1.93 -2.65 12.24
C GLY A 71 2.50 -4.04 11.90
N LYS A 72 1.78 -5.12 12.19
CA LYS A 72 2.13 -6.51 11.86
C LYS A 72 1.53 -6.90 10.50
N LEU A 73 1.93 -6.18 9.45
CA LEU A 73 1.31 -6.29 8.12
C LEU A 73 1.52 -7.66 7.46
N ARG A 74 2.69 -8.27 7.64
CA ARG A 74 2.98 -9.63 7.13
C ARG A 74 1.99 -10.63 7.71
N GLU A 75 1.88 -10.67 9.02
CA GLU A 75 1.00 -11.61 9.73
C GLU A 75 -0.47 -11.32 9.44
N ALA A 76 -0.84 -10.04 9.30
CA ALA A 76 -2.18 -9.66 8.85
C ALA A 76 -2.52 -10.26 7.47
N ASN A 77 -1.58 -10.23 6.53
CA ASN A 77 -1.75 -10.80 5.19
C ASN A 77 -1.79 -12.33 5.22
N LEU A 78 -0.89 -12.97 5.97
CA LEU A 78 -0.88 -14.43 6.16
C LEU A 78 -2.24 -14.92 6.69
N VAL A 79 -2.73 -14.30 7.77
CA VAL A 79 -4.03 -14.63 8.36
C VAL A 79 -5.17 -14.34 7.38
N LEU A 80 -5.11 -13.26 6.62
CA LEU A 80 -6.12 -12.93 5.62
C LEU A 80 -6.17 -13.98 4.51
N ASP A 81 -5.02 -14.45 4.01
CA ASP A 81 -4.95 -15.45 2.95
C ASP A 81 -5.36 -16.84 3.45
N TYR A 82 -4.96 -17.23 4.66
CA TYR A 82 -5.53 -18.39 5.34
C TYR A 82 -7.05 -18.29 5.41
N THR A 83 -7.59 -17.13 5.83
CA THR A 83 -9.04 -16.90 5.93
C THR A 83 -9.73 -17.06 4.57
N LYS A 84 -9.13 -16.54 3.49
CA LYS A 84 -9.67 -16.73 2.13
C LYS A 84 -9.65 -18.20 1.72
N GLN A 85 -8.53 -18.89 1.93
CA GLN A 85 -8.37 -20.29 1.51
C GLN A 85 -9.32 -21.23 2.25
N GLN A 86 -9.50 -21.04 3.56
CA GLN A 86 -10.34 -21.91 4.38
C GLN A 86 -11.83 -21.60 4.28
N PHE A 87 -12.19 -20.31 4.22
CA PHE A 87 -13.59 -19.91 4.38
C PHE A 87 -14.25 -19.35 3.11
N MET A 88 -13.48 -18.80 2.16
CA MET A 88 -14.05 -18.21 0.93
C MET A 88 -14.42 -19.28 -0.09
N GLN A 89 -15.68 -19.26 -0.53
CA GLN A 89 -16.22 -20.10 -1.57
C GLN A 89 -15.93 -19.51 -2.96
N LEU A 90 -16.10 -20.32 -4.01
CA LEU A 90 -15.90 -19.89 -5.40
C LEU A 90 -16.82 -18.74 -5.85
N ASP A 91 -17.95 -18.54 -5.17
CA ASP A 91 -18.87 -17.42 -5.41
C ASP A 91 -18.46 -16.13 -4.65
N GLY A 92 -17.37 -16.18 -3.88
CA GLY A 92 -16.86 -15.07 -3.07
C GLY A 92 -17.51 -14.94 -1.69
N ASP A 93 -18.46 -15.83 -1.35
CA ASP A 93 -19.10 -15.88 -0.03
C ASP A 93 -18.16 -16.55 0.99
N PHE A 94 -18.21 -16.14 2.26
CA PHE A 94 -17.44 -16.81 3.31
C PHE A 94 -18.38 -17.67 4.14
N ARG A 95 -18.06 -18.96 4.24
CA ARG A 95 -18.90 -19.93 4.96
C ARG A 95 -18.10 -20.61 6.04
N THR A 96 -18.69 -20.69 7.22
CA THR A 96 -18.25 -21.60 8.27
C THR A 96 -18.92 -22.96 8.12
N SER A 97 -18.38 -23.98 8.79
CA SER A 97 -19.10 -25.23 9.00
C SER A 97 -20.51 -24.93 9.57
N HIS A 98 -21.50 -25.76 9.23
CA HIS A 98 -22.94 -25.48 9.42
C HIS A 98 -23.38 -25.12 10.86
N SER A 99 -22.50 -25.22 11.86
CA SER A 99 -22.72 -24.90 13.28
C SER A 99 -22.37 -23.48 13.72
N ALA A 100 -21.62 -22.67 12.95
CA ALA A 100 -21.07 -21.39 13.45
C ALA A 100 -21.86 -20.12 13.07
N LYS A 101 -23.07 -20.24 12.48
CA LYS A 101 -23.98 -19.08 12.29
C LYS A 101 -24.42 -18.41 13.60
N THR A 102 -24.19 -19.06 14.75
CA THR A 102 -24.64 -18.61 16.08
C THR A 102 -23.76 -17.53 16.73
N CYS A 103 -22.64 -17.12 16.13
CA CYS A 103 -21.75 -16.10 16.71
C CYS A 103 -22.32 -14.66 16.61
N PHE A 104 -23.41 -14.45 15.87
CA PHE A 104 -24.15 -13.20 15.84
C PHE A 104 -25.53 -13.42 16.51
N PRO A 105 -25.78 -12.90 17.72
CA PRO A 105 -26.95 -13.27 18.53
C PRO A 105 -28.26 -12.60 18.08
N TYR A 106 -28.55 -12.55 16.78
CA TYR A 106 -29.81 -12.02 16.23
C TYR A 106 -30.33 -12.90 15.08
N ASP A 107 -31.04 -13.96 15.44
CA ASP A 107 -31.62 -14.98 14.55
C ASP A 107 -32.81 -14.50 13.67
N THR A 108 -33.09 -13.19 13.56
CA THR A 108 -34.34 -12.74 12.89
C THR A 108 -34.22 -11.71 11.77
N TYR A 109 -33.03 -11.21 11.39
CA TYR A 109 -32.97 -10.15 10.36
C TYR A 109 -31.76 -10.14 9.40
N TYR A 110 -31.07 -11.24 9.12
CA TYR A 110 -30.02 -11.22 8.09
C TYR A 110 -29.90 -12.56 7.34
N THR A 111 -30.74 -12.77 6.33
CA THR A 111 -30.62 -13.90 5.40
C THR A 111 -29.79 -13.61 4.15
N ASN A 112 -29.20 -12.41 4.02
CA ASN A 112 -28.31 -12.08 2.91
C ASN A 112 -26.95 -11.60 3.44
N GLY A 113 -25.96 -12.49 3.46
CA GLY A 113 -24.57 -12.23 3.91
C GLY A 113 -23.77 -11.28 3.01
N HIS A 114 -24.36 -10.74 1.94
CA HIS A 114 -23.67 -9.90 0.97
C HIS A 114 -23.14 -8.57 1.55
N THR A 115 -23.75 -8.00 2.59
CA THR A 115 -23.57 -6.56 2.86
C THR A 115 -22.48 -6.21 3.88
N LEU A 116 -22.16 -7.09 4.84
CA LEU A 116 -21.19 -6.74 5.90
C LEU A 116 -19.73 -7.01 5.50
N MET A 117 -19.49 -8.11 4.76
CA MET A 117 -18.15 -8.47 4.31
C MET A 117 -17.64 -7.60 3.17
N GLU A 118 -18.49 -7.27 2.19
CA GLU A 118 -18.11 -6.35 1.11
C GLU A 118 -17.75 -4.96 1.65
N MET A 119 -18.39 -4.49 2.73
CA MET A 119 -18.10 -3.17 3.31
C MET A 119 -16.72 -3.07 3.97
N PHE A 120 -16.23 -4.14 4.60
CA PHE A 120 -14.93 -4.12 5.30
C PHE A 120 -13.76 -4.44 4.36
N THR A 121 -13.91 -5.43 3.47
CA THR A 121 -12.90 -5.69 2.43
C THR A 121 -12.79 -4.50 1.48
N ALA A 122 -13.87 -3.75 1.21
CA ALA A 122 -13.83 -2.54 0.39
C ALA A 122 -13.35 -1.28 1.14
N SER A 123 -13.37 -1.25 2.48
CA SER A 123 -12.74 -0.15 3.24
C SER A 123 -11.21 -0.24 3.15
N HIS A 124 -10.64 -1.44 3.17
CA HIS A 124 -9.19 -1.66 2.97
C HIS A 124 -8.77 -1.81 1.49
N LEU A 125 -9.69 -2.14 0.55
CA LEU A 125 -9.43 -2.19 -0.90
C LEU A 125 -10.01 -1.01 -1.71
N GLY A 126 -10.36 0.11 -1.08
CA GLY A 126 -10.85 1.29 -1.78
C GLY A 126 -12.21 1.10 -2.49
N ASN A 127 -13.27 1.47 -1.76
CA ASN A 127 -14.65 1.82 -2.17
C ASN A 127 -15.73 0.74 -2.29
N LEU A 128 -16.77 0.86 -1.44
CA LEU A 128 -18.14 1.28 -1.82
C LEU A 128 -19.01 1.62 -0.58
N ALA A 129 -19.53 2.86 -0.45
CA ALA A 129 -20.81 3.15 0.25
C ALA A 129 -21.22 4.63 0.11
N LEU A 130 -21.93 5.01 -0.95
CA LEU A 130 -22.80 6.20 -0.93
C LEU A 130 -23.97 5.96 -1.88
N GLN A 131 -25.02 5.30 -1.39
CA GLN A 131 -26.42 5.53 -1.75
C GLN A 131 -27.32 4.52 -1.00
N THR A 132 -27.76 4.87 0.21
CA THR A 132 -29.13 4.61 0.68
C THR A 132 -29.41 5.53 1.87
N ARG A 133 -30.57 6.21 1.86
CA ARG A 133 -31.07 7.04 2.96
C ARG A 133 -31.87 6.17 3.93
N VAL A 134 -31.42 6.02 5.19
CA VAL A 134 -32.18 5.45 6.33
C VAL A 134 -31.76 6.19 7.63
N PRO A 135 -32.64 6.40 8.64
CA PRO A 135 -32.62 7.57 9.50
C PRO A 135 -31.73 7.51 10.76
N ARG A 136 -31.62 8.69 11.38
CA ARG A 136 -30.71 9.13 12.44
C ARG A 136 -30.75 8.33 13.76
N LYS A 137 -29.53 8.24 14.34
CA LYS A 137 -29.09 7.96 15.73
C LYS A 137 -28.94 6.48 16.14
N SER A 138 -27.70 6.00 16.02
CA SER A 138 -27.18 4.84 16.75
C SER A 138 -26.78 5.25 18.19
N PRO A 139 -27.17 4.50 19.24
CA PRO A 139 -26.77 4.74 20.63
C PRO A 139 -25.26 4.73 20.86
N TRP A 140 -24.49 4.12 19.96
CA TRP A 140 -23.04 3.98 20.08
C TRP A 140 -22.27 5.30 19.89
N VAL A 141 -22.84 6.25 19.15
CA VAL A 141 -22.21 7.57 18.90
C VAL A 141 -22.23 8.44 20.15
N THR A 142 -23.13 8.18 21.12
CA THR A 142 -23.18 8.94 22.38
C THR A 142 -22.09 8.50 23.37
N ALA A 143 -21.63 7.26 23.31
CA ALA A 143 -20.58 6.74 24.20
C ALA A 143 -19.17 7.28 23.91
N LEU A 144 -18.94 7.82 22.72
CA LEU A 144 -17.60 8.28 22.27
C LEU A 144 -17.35 9.78 22.48
N THR A 145 -18.23 10.52 23.18
CA THR A 145 -18.21 12.00 23.23
C THR A 145 -17.93 12.64 24.60
N GLY A 146 -17.24 11.95 25.52
CA GLY A 146 -16.69 12.56 26.74
C GLY A 146 -17.43 12.25 28.03
N ASP A 147 -17.94 11.02 28.18
CA ASP A 147 -18.50 10.54 29.44
C ASP A 147 -17.38 10.16 30.43
N ALA A 148 -17.35 10.83 31.59
CA ALA A 148 -16.35 10.59 32.64
C ALA A 148 -16.44 9.18 33.23
N ASP A 149 -17.62 8.56 33.21
CA ASP A 149 -17.83 7.21 33.73
C ASP A 149 -17.28 6.16 32.76
N ALA A 150 -17.42 6.38 31.46
CA ALA A 150 -16.83 5.52 30.43
C ALA A 150 -15.29 5.57 30.47
N ARG A 151 -14.71 6.75 30.73
CA ARG A 151 -13.27 6.93 30.94
C ARG A 151 -12.78 6.20 32.19
N HIS A 152 -13.50 6.31 33.30
CA HIS A 152 -13.13 5.63 34.56
C HIS A 152 -13.18 4.10 34.42
N VAL A 153 -14.17 3.58 33.69
CA VAL A 153 -14.27 2.14 33.39
C VAL A 153 -13.14 1.68 32.47
N ALA A 154 -12.78 2.46 31.44
CA ALA A 154 -11.65 2.14 30.56
C ALA A 154 -10.31 2.14 31.33
N GLU A 155 -10.05 3.15 32.16
CA GLU A 155 -8.85 3.25 32.99
C GLU A 155 -8.75 2.09 34.01
N ALA A 156 -9.87 1.67 34.60
CA ALA A 156 -9.93 0.53 35.51
C ALA A 156 -9.67 -0.81 34.81
N ILE A 157 -10.23 -1.00 33.61
CA ILE A 157 -10.00 -2.19 32.79
C ILE A 157 -8.54 -2.25 32.33
N SER A 158 -7.99 -1.15 31.80
CA SER A 158 -6.58 -1.07 31.39
C SER A 158 -5.62 -1.31 32.55
N SER A 159 -5.87 -0.72 33.72
CA SER A 159 -5.04 -0.93 34.92
C SER A 159 -5.09 -2.37 35.41
N TYR A 160 -6.27 -2.99 35.39
CA TYR A 160 -6.42 -4.40 35.74
C TYR A 160 -5.67 -5.30 34.75
N LEU A 161 -5.82 -5.08 33.44
CA LEU A 161 -5.15 -5.86 32.41
C LEU A 161 -3.63 -5.76 32.51
N VAL A 162 -3.07 -4.56 32.69
CA VAL A 162 -1.63 -4.36 32.94
C VAL A 162 -1.18 -5.09 34.21
N SER A 163 -2.03 -5.16 35.25
CA SER A 163 -1.68 -5.82 36.50
C SER A 163 -1.65 -7.36 36.44
N ILE A 164 -2.32 -7.96 35.45
CA ILE A 164 -2.40 -9.42 35.30
C ILE A 164 -1.66 -9.94 34.05
N GLN A 165 -1.16 -9.04 33.19
CA GLN A 165 -0.28 -9.38 32.08
C GLN A 165 1.12 -9.71 32.63
N LYS A 166 1.67 -10.86 32.24
CA LYS A 166 3.02 -11.28 32.61
C LYS A 166 4.05 -10.51 31.78
N ASP A 167 5.32 -10.60 32.20
CA ASP A 167 6.45 -9.95 31.53
C ASP A 167 6.62 -10.38 30.07
N ASP A 168 6.15 -11.58 29.71
CA ASP A 168 6.16 -12.14 28.34
C ASP A 168 4.93 -11.75 27.50
N GLY A 169 4.06 -10.87 28.02
CA GLY A 169 2.84 -10.44 27.35
C GLY A 169 1.63 -11.37 27.53
N SER A 170 1.82 -12.58 28.10
CA SER A 170 0.76 -13.57 28.31
C SER A 170 -0.10 -13.30 29.56
N PHE A 171 -1.28 -13.94 29.66
CA PHE A 171 -2.15 -13.90 30.83
C PHE A 171 -2.21 -15.29 31.53
N PRO A 172 -2.65 -15.42 32.81
CA PRO A 172 -2.64 -16.69 33.53
C PRO A 172 -3.63 -17.71 32.93
N PRO A 173 -3.21 -18.97 32.65
CA PRO A 173 -4.07 -19.99 32.03
C PRO A 173 -4.97 -20.72 33.05
N SER A 174 -6.17 -21.15 32.62
CA SER A 174 -6.95 -22.23 33.25
C SER A 174 -6.80 -23.54 32.45
N THR A 175 -6.62 -24.66 33.14
CA THR A 175 -5.99 -25.90 32.68
C THR A 175 -6.85 -26.82 31.77
N LEU A 176 -6.25 -27.42 30.72
CA LEU A 176 -6.10 -28.87 30.43
C LEU A 176 -5.51 -29.13 29.00
N PRO A 177 -4.89 -30.31 28.70
CA PRO A 177 -3.91 -30.48 27.61
C PRO A 177 -4.28 -31.49 26.48
N GLY A 178 -3.60 -31.44 25.31
CA GLY A 178 -3.56 -32.57 24.35
C GLY A 178 -2.97 -32.34 22.93
N ASN A 179 -1.69 -32.70 22.76
CA ASN A 179 -0.90 -33.30 21.63
C ASN A 179 -1.32 -33.28 20.12
N SER A 180 -0.43 -32.69 19.28
CA SER A 180 0.37 -33.18 18.09
C SER A 180 -0.17 -34.21 17.06
N PRO A 181 0.49 -34.46 15.89
CA PRO A 181 1.23 -33.64 14.90
C PRO A 181 0.85 -34.01 13.41
N GLU A 182 1.55 -33.42 12.41
CA GLU A 182 1.95 -33.97 11.08
C GLU A 182 1.53 -33.21 9.79
N ASN A 183 2.57 -32.79 9.01
CA ASN A 183 2.71 -32.87 7.53
C ASN A 183 1.87 -31.90 6.64
N VAL A 184 2.29 -31.34 5.49
CA VAL A 184 3.42 -31.54 4.55
C VAL A 184 3.32 -30.50 3.39
N TYR A 185 4.48 -29.96 2.97
CA TYR A 185 4.90 -29.44 1.64
C TYR A 185 4.16 -28.30 0.87
N ALA A 186 4.96 -27.25 0.64
CA ALA A 186 5.32 -26.64 -0.67
C ALA A 186 4.41 -25.56 -1.29
N MET A 187 4.86 -24.31 -1.16
CA MET A 187 5.09 -23.38 -2.28
C MET A 187 5.96 -22.21 -1.77
N GLY A 188 7.22 -22.18 -2.20
CA GLY A 188 8.15 -21.12 -1.84
C GLY A 188 9.30 -21.14 -2.81
N MET A 189 9.26 -20.28 -3.83
CA MET A 189 10.41 -20.00 -4.69
C MET A 189 10.25 -18.61 -5.30
N ALA A 190 10.54 -17.62 -4.48
CA ALA A 190 11.16 -16.35 -4.85
C ALA A 190 11.77 -15.67 -3.60
N ASP A 191 11.18 -15.92 -2.42
CA ASP A 191 11.81 -15.61 -1.12
C ASP A 191 12.02 -16.84 -0.22
N ALA A 192 12.43 -17.98 -0.80
CA ALA A 192 12.62 -19.23 -0.06
C ALA A 192 13.64 -19.14 1.10
N ASN A 193 14.36 -18.02 1.23
CA ASN A 193 15.36 -17.75 2.25
C ASN A 193 15.10 -16.46 3.06
N GLY A 194 13.99 -15.74 2.85
CA GLY A 194 13.71 -14.46 3.55
C GLY A 194 14.68 -13.31 3.21
N ILE A 195 15.35 -13.37 2.05
CA ILE A 195 16.35 -12.39 1.62
C ILE A 195 15.70 -11.06 1.25
N LEU A 196 14.56 -11.09 0.55
CA LEU A 196 13.86 -9.86 0.16
C LEU A 196 13.25 -9.20 1.39
N GLU A 197 12.64 -9.98 2.27
CA GLU A 197 12.17 -9.52 3.58
C GLU A 197 13.30 -8.86 4.39
N ALA A 198 14.43 -9.55 4.57
CA ALA A 198 15.56 -9.02 5.32
C ALA A 198 16.12 -7.73 4.71
N ALA A 199 16.22 -7.64 3.38
CA ALA A 199 16.67 -6.42 2.70
C ALA A 199 15.67 -5.28 2.87
N SER A 200 14.37 -5.58 2.75
CA SER A 200 13.28 -4.64 2.98
C SER A 200 13.34 -4.04 4.39
N ASP A 201 13.35 -4.90 5.41
CA ASP A 201 13.41 -4.51 6.82
C ASP A 201 14.62 -3.64 7.11
N LYS A 202 15.77 -4.02 6.55
CA LYS A 202 17.01 -3.27 6.73
C LYS A 202 16.92 -1.86 6.16
N GLY A 203 16.41 -1.71 4.94
CA GLY A 203 16.24 -0.40 4.31
C GLY A 203 15.15 0.45 4.96
N LEU A 204 14.07 -0.18 5.41
CA LEU A 204 12.99 0.46 6.14
C LEU A 204 13.47 0.96 7.51
N ASN A 205 14.22 0.14 8.25
CA ASN A 205 14.80 0.53 9.53
C ASN A 205 15.80 1.69 9.35
N TYR A 206 16.62 1.63 8.29
CA TYR A 206 17.50 2.76 7.92
C TYR A 206 16.72 4.05 7.64
N THR A 207 15.58 3.96 6.95
CA THR A 207 14.74 5.13 6.66
C THR A 207 14.10 5.66 7.94
N ALA A 208 13.50 4.78 8.74
CA ALA A 208 12.78 5.13 9.96
C ALA A 208 13.68 5.77 11.04
N GLN A 209 14.90 5.25 11.25
CA GLN A 209 15.85 5.82 12.24
C GLN A 209 16.28 7.25 11.93
N ASN A 210 16.08 7.71 10.70
CA ASN A 210 16.40 9.05 10.23
C ASN A 210 15.18 9.99 10.27
N ILE A 211 14.02 9.54 10.74
CA ILE A 211 12.84 10.39 10.95
C ILE A 211 12.86 10.91 12.40
N GLY A 212 12.96 12.22 12.55
CA GLY A 212 12.87 12.87 13.86
C GLY A 212 11.44 12.85 14.42
N ASP A 213 11.29 13.15 15.72
CA ASP A 213 9.97 13.25 16.36
C ASP A 213 9.11 14.42 15.83
N ASP A 214 9.70 15.31 15.03
CA ASP A 214 9.03 16.38 14.29
C ASP A 214 8.70 16.02 12.84
N GLY A 215 8.95 14.76 12.43
CA GLY A 215 8.75 14.28 11.07
C GLY A 215 9.82 14.71 10.06
N VAL A 216 10.86 15.45 10.50
CA VAL A 216 11.96 15.87 9.63
C VAL A 216 12.84 14.66 9.30
N TYR A 217 13.15 14.50 8.01
CA TYR A 217 14.10 13.49 7.56
C TYR A 217 15.53 14.01 7.72
N SER A 218 16.24 13.51 8.74
CA SER A 218 17.51 14.03 9.26
C SER A 218 18.75 13.55 8.49
N HIS A 219 18.57 12.93 7.32
CA HIS A 219 19.70 12.45 6.53
C HIS A 219 20.55 13.63 5.98
N PRO A 220 21.90 13.59 6.04
CA PRO A 220 22.74 14.74 5.69
C PRO A 220 22.60 15.27 4.25
N SER A 221 22.13 14.43 3.32
CA SER A 221 21.91 14.81 1.92
C SER A 221 20.53 15.44 1.67
N VAL A 222 19.69 15.56 2.69
CA VAL A 222 18.30 16.00 2.56
C VAL A 222 18.21 17.48 2.87
N SER A 223 17.56 18.22 1.97
CA SER A 223 17.17 19.61 2.23
C SER A 223 15.70 19.67 2.63
N LYS A 224 15.27 20.83 3.16
CA LYS A 224 13.85 21.13 3.39
C LYS A 224 13.14 21.40 2.06
N ASP A 225 13.04 20.38 1.23
CA ASP A 225 12.39 20.42 -0.09
C ASP A 225 11.45 19.24 -0.26
N LEU A 226 10.29 19.51 -0.87
CA LEU A 226 9.22 18.54 -1.07
C LEU A 226 9.68 17.24 -1.76
N CYS A 227 10.68 17.30 -2.66
CA CYS A 227 11.12 16.09 -3.38
C CYS A 227 11.69 15.01 -2.46
N PHE A 228 12.21 15.36 -1.29
CA PHE A 228 12.75 14.40 -0.33
C PHE A 228 11.68 13.74 0.54
N TYR A 229 10.46 14.30 0.56
CA TYR A 229 9.39 13.86 1.45
C TYR A 229 8.26 13.14 0.71
N ALA A 230 8.04 13.41 -0.57
CA ALA A 230 6.83 12.99 -1.27
C ALA A 230 6.53 11.48 -1.26
N GLN A 231 7.56 10.63 -1.19
CA GLN A 231 7.43 9.17 -1.16
C GLN A 231 7.65 8.57 0.24
N LEU A 232 8.19 9.33 1.20
CA LEU A 232 8.50 8.82 2.54
C LEU A 232 7.27 8.25 3.26
N PRO A 233 6.11 8.92 3.27
CA PRO A 233 4.91 8.35 3.90
C PRO A 233 4.59 6.97 3.37
N GLN A 234 4.69 6.75 2.05
CA GLN A 234 4.32 5.49 1.42
C GLN A 234 5.24 4.38 1.91
N VAL A 235 6.55 4.59 1.80
CA VAL A 235 7.57 3.62 2.22
C VAL A 235 7.39 3.22 3.67
N LEU A 236 7.18 4.20 4.55
CA LEU A 236 7.01 3.95 5.98
C LEU A 236 5.68 3.25 6.26
N PHE A 237 4.60 3.65 5.59
CA PHE A 237 3.28 3.05 5.76
C PHE A 237 3.24 1.59 5.28
N THR A 238 3.73 1.31 4.06
CA THR A 238 3.74 -0.05 3.51
C THR A 238 4.70 -0.97 4.24
N GLY A 239 5.75 -0.42 4.85
CA GLY A 239 6.65 -1.15 5.74
C GLY A 239 6.14 -1.32 7.18
N GLY A 240 4.96 -0.79 7.53
CA GLY A 240 4.42 -0.91 8.89
C GLY A 240 5.02 0.06 9.93
N LYS A 241 5.83 1.05 9.52
CA LYS A 241 6.32 2.16 10.36
C LYS A 241 5.27 3.27 10.46
N LEU A 242 4.11 2.92 11.02
CA LEU A 242 2.91 3.77 11.03
C LEU A 242 3.11 5.10 11.78
N ARG A 243 3.91 5.10 12.86
CA ARG A 243 4.23 6.31 13.63
C ARG A 243 5.01 7.29 12.75
N GLU A 244 6.11 6.84 12.18
CA GLU A 244 7.00 7.64 11.34
C GLU A 244 6.26 8.14 10.09
N ALA A 245 5.42 7.30 9.47
CA ALA A 245 4.60 7.70 8.34
C ALA A 245 3.66 8.88 8.68
N ASN A 246 3.04 8.85 9.87
CA ASN A 246 2.18 9.95 10.34
C ASN A 246 2.98 11.21 10.65
N LEU A 247 4.12 11.10 11.32
CA LEU A 247 5.00 12.24 11.61
C LEU A 247 5.44 12.94 10.31
N VAL A 248 5.82 12.17 9.29
CA VAL A 248 6.18 12.72 7.98
C VAL A 248 5.00 13.40 7.30
N LEU A 249 3.78 12.83 7.37
CA LEU A 249 2.59 13.48 6.82
C LEU A 249 2.24 14.79 7.53
N ASP A 250 2.41 14.85 8.85
CA ASP A 250 2.23 16.08 9.63
C ASP A 250 3.25 17.14 9.18
N TYR A 251 4.52 16.76 9.05
CA TYR A 251 5.56 17.65 8.52
C TYR A 251 5.22 18.16 7.11
N ILE A 252 4.78 17.27 6.21
CA ILE A 252 4.40 17.63 4.84
C ILE A 252 3.22 18.61 4.84
N LYS A 253 2.20 18.35 5.66
CA LYS A 253 1.03 19.21 5.79
C LYS A 253 1.41 20.60 6.28
N ASP A 254 2.24 20.69 7.32
CA ASP A 254 2.56 21.95 7.96
C ASP A 254 3.54 22.81 7.14
N ASN A 255 4.37 22.19 6.29
CA ASN A 255 5.45 22.88 5.57
C ASN A 255 5.22 23.01 4.06
N PHE A 256 4.44 22.12 3.44
CA PHE A 256 4.32 22.06 1.97
C PHE A 256 2.90 22.20 1.44
N LEU A 257 1.86 21.80 2.20
CA LEU A 257 0.48 21.92 1.76
C LEU A 257 0.04 23.40 1.71
N GLN A 258 -0.44 23.82 0.55
CA GLN A 258 -0.91 25.17 0.29
C GLN A 258 -2.44 25.28 0.48
N PRO A 259 -2.97 26.50 0.67
CA PRO A 259 -4.41 26.71 0.80
C PRO A 259 -5.26 26.23 -0.39
N ASP A 260 -4.66 26.14 -1.58
CA ASP A 260 -5.31 25.64 -2.81
C ASP A 260 -5.30 24.11 -2.93
N GLY A 261 -4.70 23.40 -1.96
CA GLY A 261 -4.53 21.95 -1.95
C GLY A 261 -3.29 21.44 -2.69
N ASP A 262 -2.48 22.32 -3.27
CA ASP A 262 -1.22 21.93 -3.88
C ASP A 262 -0.12 21.69 -2.82
N PHE A 263 0.88 20.86 -3.13
CA PHE A 263 2.10 20.73 -2.32
C PHE A 263 3.26 21.42 -3.01
N ARG A 264 3.95 22.34 -2.34
CA ARG A 264 5.11 23.05 -2.89
C ARG A 264 6.18 23.28 -1.82
N THR A 265 7.46 23.27 -2.20
CA THR A 265 8.56 23.73 -1.32
C THR A 265 8.38 25.20 -0.93
N SER A 266 7.90 26.03 -1.85
CA SER A 266 7.52 27.41 -1.56
C SER A 266 6.47 27.90 -2.56
N GLN A 267 5.95 29.12 -2.38
CA GLN A 267 4.96 29.70 -3.30
C GLN A 267 5.41 29.68 -4.77
N ALA A 268 6.71 29.88 -5.03
CA ALA A 268 7.28 29.97 -6.38
C ALA A 268 7.98 28.69 -6.84
N VAL A 269 8.24 27.73 -5.94
CA VAL A 269 9.07 26.55 -6.23
C VAL A 269 8.30 25.30 -5.87
N LYS A 270 8.02 24.47 -6.88
CA LYS A 270 7.36 23.17 -6.71
C LYS A 270 8.21 22.22 -5.87
N ALA A 271 9.42 21.95 -6.34
CA ALA A 271 10.45 21.13 -5.71
C ALA A 271 11.81 21.49 -6.33
N CYS A 272 12.90 21.24 -5.63
CA CYS A 272 14.25 21.58 -6.10
C CYS A 272 14.74 20.63 -7.20
N HIS A 273 14.25 19.40 -7.21
CA HIS A 273 14.63 18.41 -8.20
C HIS A 273 13.88 18.63 -9.53
N PRO A 274 14.58 18.82 -10.66
CA PRO A 274 13.97 19.18 -11.95
C PRO A 274 12.87 18.24 -12.42
N VAL A 275 13.00 16.93 -12.18
CA VAL A 275 11.96 15.94 -12.54
C VAL A 275 10.65 16.20 -11.82
N PHE A 276 10.67 16.53 -10.52
CA PHE A 276 9.46 16.81 -9.75
C PHE A 276 8.89 18.20 -10.05
N ALA A 277 9.74 19.16 -10.42
CA ALA A 277 9.29 20.44 -10.95
C ALA A 277 8.60 20.28 -12.33
N HIS A 278 9.12 19.40 -13.19
CA HIS A 278 8.59 19.17 -14.54
C HIS A 278 7.34 18.27 -14.55
N ARG A 279 7.30 17.23 -13.70
CA ARG A 279 6.16 16.33 -13.49
C ARG A 279 5.35 16.81 -12.29
N TYR A 280 4.69 17.93 -12.49
CA TYR A 280 4.08 18.76 -11.44
C TYR A 280 3.14 17.98 -10.51
N THR A 281 2.35 17.05 -11.06
CA THR A 281 1.36 16.28 -10.28
C THR A 281 1.96 15.10 -9.51
N SER A 282 3.23 14.75 -9.77
CA SER A 282 3.85 13.52 -9.25
C SER A 282 3.94 13.51 -7.73
N THR A 283 4.47 14.59 -7.12
CA THR A 283 4.59 14.68 -5.65
C THR A 283 3.22 14.68 -4.98
N ASN A 284 2.26 15.45 -5.52
CA ASN A 284 0.91 15.49 -4.98
C ASN A 284 0.24 14.12 -5.04
N SER A 285 0.41 13.39 -6.15
CA SER A 285 -0.23 12.11 -6.34
C SER A 285 0.31 11.08 -5.33
N TRP A 286 1.63 11.01 -5.12
CA TRP A 286 2.23 10.12 -4.10
C TRP A 286 1.74 10.42 -2.68
N ILE A 287 1.75 11.69 -2.30
CA ILE A 287 1.30 12.11 -0.96
C ILE A 287 -0.20 11.83 -0.80
N THR A 288 -1.01 12.17 -1.80
CA THR A 288 -2.47 11.98 -1.74
C THR A 288 -2.85 10.51 -1.69
N LEU A 289 -2.19 9.66 -2.50
CA LEU A 289 -2.39 8.21 -2.51
C LEU A 289 -2.14 7.64 -1.11
N THR A 290 -1.01 7.99 -0.50
CA THR A 290 -0.65 7.46 0.82
C THR A 290 -1.54 8.01 1.91
N ALA A 291 -1.75 9.33 1.95
CA ALA A 291 -2.61 9.95 2.95
C ALA A 291 -4.04 9.39 2.88
N HIS A 292 -4.55 9.11 1.67
CA HIS A 292 -5.85 8.48 1.51
C HIS A 292 -5.88 7.04 2.03
N ALA A 293 -4.83 6.25 1.77
CA ALA A 293 -4.70 4.88 2.31
C ALA A 293 -4.60 4.86 3.84
N MET A 294 -3.97 5.88 4.43
CA MET A 294 -3.83 6.07 5.88
C MET A 294 -5.04 6.76 6.53
N GLU A 295 -6.11 7.03 5.78
CA GLU A 295 -7.30 7.78 6.24
C GLU A 295 -6.99 9.19 6.79
N ARG A 296 -5.84 9.77 6.41
CA ARG A 296 -5.43 11.14 6.71
C ARG A 296 -6.14 12.12 5.79
N TYR A 297 -7.47 12.19 5.92
CA TYR A 297 -8.32 13.01 5.06
C TYR A 297 -8.07 14.51 5.22
N ASP A 298 -7.50 14.94 6.35
CA ASP A 298 -7.01 16.30 6.56
C ASP A 298 -5.89 16.69 5.57
N VAL A 299 -5.16 15.71 5.04
CA VAL A 299 -4.16 15.88 3.99
C VAL A 299 -4.73 15.49 2.62
N SER A 300 -5.34 14.31 2.50
CA SER A 300 -5.73 13.77 1.19
C SER A 300 -6.90 14.52 0.55
N ALA A 301 -7.86 15.03 1.33
CA ALA A 301 -9.06 15.66 0.76
C ALA A 301 -8.76 16.98 0.02
N PRO A 302 -8.04 17.96 0.60
CA PRO A 302 -7.69 19.18 -0.14
C PRO A 302 -6.80 18.87 -1.36
N ALA A 303 -5.86 17.94 -1.22
CA ALA A 303 -4.97 17.56 -2.32
C ALA A 303 -5.70 16.85 -3.47
N LEU A 304 -6.66 15.98 -3.15
CA LEU A 304 -7.50 15.34 -4.16
C LEU A 304 -8.36 16.37 -4.90
N GLU A 305 -8.89 17.37 -4.21
CA GLU A 305 -9.67 18.44 -4.84
C GLU A 305 -8.83 19.23 -5.84
N TYR A 306 -7.59 19.57 -5.47
CA TYR A 306 -6.62 20.17 -6.39
C TYR A 306 -6.35 19.28 -7.61
N LEU A 307 -6.08 17.99 -7.38
CA LEU A 307 -5.72 17.03 -8.45
C LEU A 307 -6.87 16.72 -9.41
N LYS A 308 -8.14 16.91 -9.03
CA LYS A 308 -9.28 16.79 -9.95
C LYS A 308 -9.18 17.71 -11.16
N GLY A 309 -8.50 18.86 -11.02
CA GLY A 309 -8.21 19.76 -12.15
C GLY A 309 -7.44 19.08 -13.29
N TYR A 310 -6.70 18.00 -13.00
CA TYR A 310 -5.88 17.26 -13.97
C TYR A 310 -6.59 16.02 -14.54
N PHE A 311 -7.69 15.56 -13.94
CA PHE A 311 -8.35 14.29 -14.30
C PHE A 311 -8.97 14.29 -15.71
N GLY A 312 -9.09 15.46 -16.35
CA GLY A 312 -9.58 15.59 -17.72
C GLY A 312 -8.55 15.19 -18.78
N SER A 313 -7.31 15.66 -18.64
CA SER A 313 -6.28 15.58 -19.69
C SER A 313 -4.93 15.04 -19.22
N PHE A 314 -4.76 14.81 -17.91
CA PHE A 314 -3.54 14.22 -17.32
C PHE A 314 -2.27 14.99 -17.67
N THR A 315 -2.33 16.31 -17.61
CA THR A 315 -1.22 17.19 -17.98
C THR A 315 -0.04 17.05 -17.02
N MET A 316 1.17 17.06 -17.57
CA MET A 316 2.39 16.82 -16.78
C MET A 316 2.95 18.08 -16.12
N SER A 317 2.83 19.25 -16.76
CA SER A 317 3.59 20.46 -16.42
C SER A 317 2.78 21.57 -15.75
N GLY A 318 1.46 21.39 -15.60
CA GLY A 318 0.58 22.40 -15.02
C GLY A 318 -0.88 22.14 -15.32
N LEU A 319 -1.78 23.00 -14.81
CA LEU A 319 -3.22 22.81 -14.98
C LEU A 319 -3.64 22.96 -16.44
N PRO A 320 -4.58 22.15 -16.94
CA PRO A 320 -5.08 22.29 -18.31
C PRO A 320 -5.73 23.65 -18.58
N SER A 321 -6.31 24.28 -17.56
CA SER A 321 -6.92 25.62 -17.64
C SER A 321 -5.92 26.71 -18.05
N ASP A 322 -4.63 26.48 -17.83
CA ASP A 322 -3.57 27.46 -18.07
C ASP A 322 -2.91 27.24 -19.45
N GLY A 323 -3.52 26.40 -20.30
CA GLY A 323 -3.02 26.09 -21.64
C GLY A 323 -1.93 25.00 -21.66
N HIS A 324 -1.82 24.20 -20.60
CA HIS A 324 -0.96 23.01 -20.60
C HIS A 324 -1.67 21.84 -21.27
N ASN A 325 -1.02 21.23 -22.26
CA ASN A 325 -1.67 20.25 -23.16
C ASN A 325 -0.88 18.94 -23.25
N THR A 326 0.30 18.91 -22.65
CA THR A 326 1.24 17.81 -22.74
C THR A 326 0.92 16.77 -21.66
N THR A 327 0.78 15.52 -22.07
CA THR A 327 0.60 14.37 -21.17
C THR A 327 1.63 13.29 -21.48
N GLU A 328 1.90 12.43 -20.51
CA GLU A 328 2.78 11.28 -20.68
C GLU A 328 2.20 10.05 -20.00
N MET A 329 2.59 8.86 -20.44
CA MET A 329 2.08 7.59 -19.90
C MET A 329 2.23 7.52 -18.38
N PHE A 330 3.37 7.95 -17.83
CA PHE A 330 3.63 7.95 -16.39
C PHE A 330 2.64 8.82 -15.63
N THR A 331 2.46 10.08 -16.03
CA THR A 331 1.51 11.01 -15.39
C THR A 331 0.07 10.49 -15.49
N ALA A 332 -0.33 9.97 -16.65
CA ALA A 332 -1.65 9.36 -16.83
C ALA A 332 -1.83 8.14 -15.92
N ALA A 333 -0.82 7.27 -15.81
CA ALA A 333 -0.86 6.10 -14.93
C ALA A 333 -0.98 6.50 -13.45
N HIS A 334 -0.23 7.51 -13.02
CA HIS A 334 -0.19 7.96 -11.64
C HIS A 334 -1.52 8.59 -11.19
N LEU A 335 -2.06 9.52 -11.99
CA LEU A 335 -3.41 10.06 -11.75
C LEU A 335 -4.49 9.00 -11.92
N GLY A 336 -4.27 8.03 -12.81
CA GLY A 336 -5.11 6.85 -12.98
C GLY A 336 -5.15 5.97 -11.73
N MET A 337 -4.00 5.77 -11.07
CA MET A 337 -3.88 5.02 -9.83
C MET A 337 -4.61 5.73 -8.70
N LEU A 338 -4.44 7.05 -8.57
CA LEU A 338 -5.19 7.85 -7.61
C LEU A 338 -6.69 7.77 -7.84
N ALA A 339 -7.12 7.89 -9.10
CA ALA A 339 -8.52 7.73 -9.45
C ALA A 339 -9.05 6.32 -9.16
N LEU A 340 -8.24 5.28 -9.35
CA LEU A 340 -8.61 3.90 -9.04
C LEU A 340 -8.82 3.72 -7.53
N GLN A 341 -7.87 4.20 -6.72
CA GLN A 341 -7.91 4.09 -5.26
C GLN A 341 -9.07 4.89 -4.64
N THR A 342 -9.32 6.09 -5.16
CA THR A 342 -10.41 6.98 -4.70
C THR A 342 -11.77 6.64 -5.31
N GLY A 343 -11.87 5.61 -6.16
CA GLY A 343 -13.14 5.13 -6.70
C GLY A 343 -13.66 5.92 -7.91
N GLU A 344 -12.89 6.87 -8.41
CA GLU A 344 -13.14 7.68 -9.61
C GLU A 344 -12.96 6.87 -10.90
N MET A 345 -13.75 5.79 -11.05
CA MET A 345 -13.52 4.79 -12.08
C MET A 345 -13.66 5.29 -13.51
N LYS A 346 -14.41 6.36 -13.75
CA LYS A 346 -14.46 6.98 -15.09
C LYS A 346 -13.10 7.56 -15.45
N THR A 347 -12.43 8.22 -14.51
CA THR A 347 -11.11 8.81 -14.67
C THR A 347 -10.04 7.74 -14.84
N ALA A 348 -10.01 6.72 -13.99
CA ALA A 348 -9.06 5.61 -14.13
C ALA A 348 -9.18 4.91 -15.50
N LYS A 349 -10.40 4.70 -16.01
CA LYS A 349 -10.62 4.14 -17.35
C LYS A 349 -10.12 5.06 -18.47
N ARG A 350 -10.23 6.39 -18.32
CA ARG A 350 -9.67 7.36 -19.29
C ARG A 350 -8.15 7.34 -19.28
N ALA A 351 -7.53 7.33 -18.10
CA ALA A 351 -6.07 7.19 -17.96
C ALA A 351 -5.56 5.92 -18.66
N ALA A 352 -6.21 4.78 -18.41
CA ALA A 352 -5.85 3.52 -19.07
C ALA A 352 -6.03 3.60 -20.59
N LYS A 353 -7.05 4.32 -21.07
CA LYS A 353 -7.24 4.57 -22.51
C LYS A 353 -6.08 5.37 -23.09
N VAL A 354 -5.67 6.47 -22.46
CA VAL A 354 -4.53 7.29 -22.91
C VAL A 354 -3.27 6.45 -23.05
N ILE A 355 -2.94 5.63 -22.04
CA ILE A 355 -1.78 4.74 -22.07
C ILE A 355 -1.88 3.74 -23.23
N MET A 356 -3.04 3.10 -23.40
CA MET A 356 -3.23 2.15 -24.50
C MET A 356 -3.12 2.84 -25.87
N ASP A 357 -3.71 4.03 -26.02
CA ASP A 357 -3.65 4.80 -27.27
C ASP A 357 -2.20 5.16 -27.62
N ILE A 358 -1.40 5.61 -26.64
CA ILE A 358 0.05 5.89 -26.84
C ILE A 358 0.77 4.64 -27.37
N ILE A 359 0.51 3.46 -26.80
CA ILE A 359 1.13 2.22 -27.27
C ILE A 359 0.67 1.83 -28.68
N GLU A 360 -0.57 2.14 -29.08
CA GLU A 360 -1.04 1.86 -30.45
C GLU A 360 -0.54 2.89 -31.48
N MET A 361 -0.15 4.09 -31.05
CA MET A 361 0.38 5.15 -31.93
C MET A 361 1.87 4.99 -32.28
N GLN A 362 2.55 3.97 -31.74
CA GLN A 362 4.00 3.80 -31.93
C GLN A 362 4.37 3.56 -33.40
N PRO A 363 5.25 4.38 -34.00
CA PRO A 363 5.71 4.17 -35.38
C PRO A 363 6.71 3.02 -35.49
N ASP A 364 7.48 2.75 -34.43
CA ASP A 364 8.47 1.68 -34.34
C ASP A 364 8.46 1.07 -32.93
N SER A 365 7.40 0.30 -32.64
CA SER A 365 7.23 -0.31 -31.32
C SER A 365 8.28 -1.38 -30.99
N ASP A 366 9.10 -1.79 -31.96
CA ASP A 366 10.11 -2.80 -31.76
C ASP A 366 11.39 -2.18 -31.17
N ASN A 367 11.76 -0.96 -31.54
CA ASN A 367 12.99 -0.34 -31.05
C ASN A 367 12.78 0.79 -30.04
N ILE A 368 11.69 1.55 -30.16
CA ILE A 368 11.49 2.76 -29.35
C ILE A 368 10.05 2.82 -28.84
N ILE A 369 9.88 3.16 -27.56
CA ILE A 369 8.58 3.56 -27.02
C ILE A 369 8.61 5.06 -26.73
N TYR A 370 7.87 5.81 -27.54
CA TYR A 370 7.53 7.21 -27.26
C TYR A 370 6.38 7.24 -26.25
N TYR A 371 6.54 7.96 -25.14
CA TYR A 371 5.56 7.94 -24.04
C TYR A 371 4.83 9.26 -23.82
N LYS A 372 5.02 10.24 -24.70
CA LYS A 372 4.53 11.62 -24.54
C LYS A 372 3.57 12.01 -25.66
N LEU A 373 2.47 12.67 -25.28
CA LEU A 373 1.55 13.33 -26.21
C LEU A 373 1.64 14.84 -26.03
N ASP A 374 1.54 15.56 -27.13
CA ASP A 374 1.24 16.99 -27.15
C ASP A 374 -0.01 17.24 -27.99
N ASN A 375 -1.01 17.91 -27.42
CA ASN A 375 -2.31 18.11 -28.07
C ASN A 375 -2.94 16.79 -28.59
N GLY A 376 -2.72 15.70 -27.87
CA GLY A 376 -3.19 14.35 -28.23
C GLY A 376 -2.42 13.67 -29.36
N GLN A 377 -1.37 14.28 -29.89
CA GLN A 377 -0.49 13.71 -30.91
C GLN A 377 0.78 13.16 -30.27
N LEU A 378 1.26 12.01 -30.75
CA LEU A 378 2.50 11.41 -30.27
C LEU A 378 3.70 12.30 -30.61
N VAL A 379 4.51 12.62 -29.60
CA VAL A 379 5.74 13.39 -29.78
C VAL A 379 6.85 12.43 -30.21
N THR A 380 7.31 12.56 -31.46
CA THR A 380 8.37 11.71 -32.04
C THR A 380 9.59 12.49 -32.55
N ASP A 381 9.63 13.80 -32.35
CA ASP A 381 10.70 14.66 -32.87
C ASP A 381 12.02 14.48 -32.10
N ALA A 382 13.06 14.04 -32.81
CA ALA A 382 14.41 13.82 -32.31
C ALA A 382 15.15 15.11 -31.90
N SER A 383 14.59 16.29 -32.15
CA SER A 383 15.15 17.57 -31.70
C SER A 383 15.05 17.79 -30.19
N GLN A 384 14.14 17.08 -29.50
CA GLN A 384 14.07 17.06 -28.04
C GLN A 384 15.13 16.13 -27.45
N THR A 385 15.51 16.29 -26.18
CA THR A 385 16.41 15.31 -25.57
C THR A 385 15.68 13.98 -25.40
N GLN A 386 16.29 12.88 -25.87
CA GLN A 386 15.63 11.57 -25.97
C GLN A 386 15.01 11.10 -24.64
N PHE A 387 15.67 11.42 -23.51
CA PHE A 387 15.24 11.14 -22.14
C PHE A 387 13.91 11.80 -21.73
N ASP A 388 13.41 12.77 -22.50
CA ASP A 388 12.19 13.51 -22.16
C ASP A 388 10.93 12.93 -22.81
N PHE A 389 11.06 12.06 -23.81
CA PHE A 389 9.90 11.60 -24.59
C PHE A 389 9.96 10.16 -25.10
N ALA A 390 11.10 9.46 -25.00
CA ALA A 390 11.23 8.10 -25.49
C ALA A 390 12.12 7.18 -24.62
N VAL A 391 11.84 5.88 -24.69
CA VAL A 391 12.72 4.81 -24.19
C VAL A 391 13.22 4.02 -25.40
N ASN A 392 14.53 3.99 -25.62
CA ASN A 392 15.13 3.18 -26.67
C ASN A 392 15.56 1.82 -26.14
N ARG A 393 15.16 0.75 -26.83
CA ARG A 393 15.39 -0.62 -26.40
C ARG A 393 16.86 -0.95 -26.18
N THR A 394 17.76 -0.46 -27.03
CA THR A 394 19.18 -0.86 -27.03
C THR A 394 20.11 0.19 -26.46
N ALA A 395 19.59 1.35 -26.06
CA ALA A 395 20.40 2.39 -25.43
C ALA A 395 20.52 2.11 -23.93
N PRO A 396 21.68 2.39 -23.31
CA PRO A 396 21.85 2.21 -21.88
C PRO A 396 21.18 3.34 -21.09
N PHE A 397 20.93 3.07 -19.80
CA PHE A 397 20.46 4.00 -18.77
C PHE A 397 19.16 4.74 -19.11
N GLN A 398 18.26 4.11 -19.87
CA GLN A 398 17.00 4.71 -20.29
C GLN A 398 16.02 4.87 -19.11
N PRO A 399 15.03 5.78 -19.20
CA PRO A 399 14.09 6.02 -18.13
C PRO A 399 12.96 4.96 -18.16
N PHE A 400 13.31 3.70 -17.93
CA PHE A 400 12.40 2.55 -18.09
C PHE A 400 11.11 2.66 -17.27
N MET A 401 11.15 3.34 -16.11
CA MET A 401 9.97 3.64 -15.28
C MET A 401 8.84 4.34 -16.03
N MET A 402 9.16 5.14 -17.07
CA MET A 402 8.18 5.86 -17.89
C MET A 402 7.23 4.92 -18.64
N VAL A 403 7.65 3.67 -18.81
CA VAL A 403 6.93 2.60 -19.49
C VAL A 403 6.50 1.52 -18.49
N GLY A 404 7.34 1.19 -17.51
CA GLY A 404 7.07 0.18 -16.48
C GLY A 404 5.89 0.53 -15.57
N TYR A 405 5.87 1.74 -15.00
CA TYR A 405 4.79 2.15 -14.08
C TYR A 405 3.38 2.15 -14.72
N PRO A 406 3.21 2.57 -15.99
CA PRO A 406 1.96 2.33 -16.72
C PRO A 406 1.51 0.86 -16.81
N ALA A 407 2.43 -0.10 -16.87
CA ALA A 407 2.08 -1.51 -16.86
C ALA A 407 1.55 -1.98 -15.50
N GLU A 408 2.11 -1.48 -14.40
CA GLU A 408 1.57 -1.70 -13.04
C GLU A 408 0.12 -1.22 -12.97
N PHE A 409 -0.14 0.03 -13.36
CA PHE A 409 -1.49 0.59 -13.34
C PHE A 409 -2.48 -0.24 -14.19
N LEU A 410 -2.06 -0.69 -15.39
CA LEU A 410 -2.87 -1.55 -16.24
C LEU A 410 -3.16 -2.92 -15.61
N ALA A 411 -2.23 -3.48 -14.84
CA ALA A 411 -2.46 -4.71 -14.06
C ALA A 411 -3.48 -4.47 -12.93
N LYS A 412 -3.33 -3.39 -12.15
CA LYS A 412 -4.25 -3.07 -11.05
C LYS A 412 -5.68 -2.74 -11.52
N ILE A 413 -5.83 -1.99 -12.61
CA ILE A 413 -7.18 -1.74 -13.17
C ILE A 413 -7.79 -3.02 -13.78
N TYR A 414 -6.98 -3.97 -14.25
CA TYR A 414 -7.49 -5.30 -14.61
C TYR A 414 -8.09 -6.00 -13.39
N MET A 415 -7.38 -6.04 -12.26
CA MET A 415 -7.89 -6.66 -11.04
C MET A 415 -9.24 -6.07 -10.61
N LYS A 416 -9.39 -4.74 -10.69
CA LYS A 416 -10.67 -4.09 -10.34
C LYS A 416 -11.80 -4.33 -11.34
N THR A 417 -11.50 -4.60 -12.61
CA THR A 417 -12.52 -4.60 -13.68
C THR A 417 -12.73 -5.93 -14.40
N GLY A 418 -11.83 -6.91 -14.24
CA GLY A 418 -11.79 -8.16 -14.99
C GLY A 418 -11.54 -8.01 -16.49
N LYS A 419 -11.29 -6.79 -17.01
CA LYS A 419 -11.18 -6.55 -18.45
C LYS A 419 -9.80 -6.91 -18.99
N THR A 420 -9.71 -8.09 -19.59
CA THR A 420 -8.46 -8.70 -20.10
C THR A 420 -7.62 -7.81 -21.03
N LYS A 421 -8.21 -6.82 -21.71
CA LYS A 421 -7.47 -5.87 -22.55
C LYS A 421 -6.38 -5.10 -21.80
N TYR A 422 -6.62 -4.78 -20.52
CA TYR A 422 -5.65 -4.04 -19.71
C TYR A 422 -4.45 -4.93 -19.37
N LEU A 423 -4.71 -6.13 -18.87
CA LEU A 423 -3.68 -7.12 -18.57
C LEU A 423 -2.88 -7.54 -19.81
N LYS A 424 -3.53 -7.76 -20.95
CA LYS A 424 -2.83 -8.05 -22.22
C LYS A 424 -1.84 -6.94 -22.59
N LYS A 425 -2.22 -5.68 -22.36
CA LYS A 425 -1.34 -4.54 -22.64
C LYS A 425 -0.20 -4.46 -21.63
N ALA A 426 -0.46 -4.65 -20.33
CA ALA A 426 0.58 -4.74 -19.30
C ALA A 426 1.63 -5.82 -19.65
N LYS A 427 1.18 -7.03 -19.99
CA LYS A 427 2.04 -8.14 -20.45
C LYS A 427 2.90 -7.76 -21.66
N LYS A 428 2.30 -7.09 -22.66
CA LYS A 428 3.03 -6.64 -23.86
C LYS A 428 4.16 -5.67 -23.48
N ILE A 429 3.88 -4.75 -22.55
CA ILE A 429 4.88 -3.79 -22.06
C ILE A 429 6.01 -4.51 -21.33
N ILE A 430 5.71 -5.40 -20.38
CA ILE A 430 6.74 -6.15 -19.63
C ILE A 430 7.60 -7.01 -20.57
N LYS A 431 6.99 -7.69 -21.55
CA LYS A 431 7.72 -8.46 -22.55
C LYS A 431 8.63 -7.59 -23.43
N TRP A 432 8.25 -6.34 -23.69
CA TRP A 432 9.14 -5.41 -24.39
C TRP A 432 10.30 -4.97 -23.49
N LEU A 433 10.01 -4.59 -22.25
CA LEU A 433 11.05 -4.21 -21.27
C LEU A 433 12.04 -5.34 -21.02
N SER A 434 11.60 -6.60 -20.98
CA SER A 434 12.47 -7.77 -20.77
C SER A 434 13.53 -8.00 -21.86
N THR A 435 13.50 -7.19 -22.91
CA THR A 435 14.43 -7.27 -24.06
C THR A 435 15.19 -5.96 -24.26
N CYS A 436 15.05 -5.02 -23.33
CA CYS A 436 15.84 -3.81 -23.31
C CYS A 436 17.28 -4.08 -22.87
N ASP A 437 18.12 -3.07 -23.04
CA ASP A 437 19.51 -3.01 -22.60
C ASP A 437 19.71 -3.49 -21.15
N GLU A 438 20.88 -4.11 -20.89
CA GLU A 438 21.21 -4.74 -19.61
C GLU A 438 21.20 -3.77 -18.41
N THR A 439 21.32 -2.46 -18.65
CA THR A 439 21.19 -1.44 -17.62
C THR A 439 19.81 -1.44 -16.95
N LEU A 440 18.76 -2.00 -17.58
CA LEU A 440 17.48 -2.26 -16.93
C LEU A 440 17.63 -3.18 -15.70
N PHE A 441 18.57 -4.12 -15.75
CA PHE A 441 18.78 -5.14 -14.71
C PHE A 441 19.94 -4.82 -13.76
N SER A 442 20.71 -3.78 -14.07
CA SER A 442 21.95 -3.42 -13.36
C SER A 442 22.01 -1.95 -12.97
N SER A 443 20.86 -1.28 -12.90
CA SER A 443 20.71 0.10 -12.43
C SER A 443 19.67 0.15 -11.33
N THR A 444 19.91 0.96 -10.30
CA THR A 444 18.88 1.31 -9.30
C THR A 444 17.99 2.43 -9.83
N SER A 445 18.53 3.33 -10.64
CA SER A 445 17.76 4.44 -11.22
C SER A 445 16.72 3.92 -12.22
N SER A 446 15.44 4.17 -11.96
CA SER A 446 14.28 3.90 -12.86
C SER A 446 13.83 2.45 -13.04
N THR A 447 14.36 1.49 -12.29
CA THR A 447 14.07 0.04 -12.48
C THR A 447 13.08 -0.54 -11.48
N GLY A 448 12.98 0.04 -10.27
CA GLY A 448 12.02 -0.39 -9.23
C GLY A 448 10.57 -0.49 -9.72
N PRO A 449 10.01 0.57 -10.33
CA PRO A 449 8.65 0.50 -10.89
C PRO A 449 8.46 -0.58 -11.97
N VAL A 450 9.52 -0.95 -12.69
CA VAL A 450 9.46 -2.05 -13.68
C VAL A 450 9.33 -3.39 -12.97
N ALA A 451 10.13 -3.61 -11.92
CA ALA A 451 10.11 -4.83 -11.15
C ALA A 451 8.76 -5.04 -10.45
N VAL A 452 8.18 -4.00 -9.85
CA VAL A 452 6.83 -4.04 -9.26
C VAL A 452 5.77 -4.37 -10.31
N ALA A 453 5.81 -3.70 -11.47
CA ALA A 453 4.88 -3.99 -12.57
C ALA A 453 5.00 -5.45 -13.07
N ALA A 454 6.23 -5.96 -13.17
CA ALA A 454 6.51 -7.33 -13.59
C ALA A 454 6.01 -8.34 -12.53
N ALA A 455 6.21 -8.06 -11.24
CA ALA A 455 5.70 -8.88 -10.14
C ALA A 455 4.17 -8.97 -10.18
N TRP A 456 3.45 -7.85 -10.37
CA TRP A 456 1.99 -7.88 -10.54
C TRP A 456 1.55 -8.74 -11.72
N VAL A 457 2.21 -8.60 -12.86
CA VAL A 457 1.89 -9.40 -14.05
C VAL A 457 2.18 -10.89 -13.83
N ALA A 458 3.28 -11.22 -13.15
CA ALA A 458 3.65 -12.58 -12.79
C ALA A 458 2.62 -13.19 -11.85
N ALA A 459 2.29 -12.51 -10.74
CA ALA A 459 1.29 -12.97 -9.76
C ALA A 459 -0.08 -13.22 -10.40
N ILE A 460 -0.53 -12.33 -11.28
CA ILE A 460 -1.85 -12.46 -11.92
C ILE A 460 -1.87 -13.58 -12.98
N THR A 461 -0.75 -13.90 -13.63
CA THR A 461 -0.76 -14.72 -14.85
C THR A 461 0.15 -15.94 -14.89
N GLY A 462 1.02 -16.11 -13.91
CA GLY A 462 2.10 -17.11 -13.93
C GLY A 462 3.11 -16.89 -15.07
N ASP A 463 3.22 -15.67 -15.61
CA ASP A 463 4.11 -15.39 -16.74
C ASP A 463 5.58 -15.46 -16.33
N VAL A 464 6.29 -16.46 -16.85
CA VAL A 464 7.69 -16.74 -16.50
C VAL A 464 8.65 -15.61 -16.89
N THR A 465 8.35 -14.87 -17.96
CA THR A 465 9.17 -13.71 -18.36
C THR A 465 9.00 -12.56 -17.38
N ALA A 466 7.75 -12.27 -16.99
CA ALA A 466 7.49 -11.25 -15.98
C ALA A 466 8.12 -11.62 -14.63
N LYS A 467 8.00 -12.89 -14.20
CA LYS A 467 8.66 -13.39 -12.99
C LYS A 467 10.17 -13.18 -13.04
N HIS A 468 10.81 -13.60 -14.14
CA HIS A 468 12.26 -13.43 -14.33
C HIS A 468 12.70 -11.97 -14.27
N VAL A 469 11.94 -11.04 -14.89
CA VAL A 469 12.24 -9.60 -14.82
C VAL A 469 12.20 -9.09 -13.37
N ALA A 470 11.14 -9.43 -12.63
CA ALA A 470 10.99 -9.02 -11.23
C ALA A 470 12.14 -9.55 -10.36
N GLU A 471 12.42 -10.85 -10.43
CA GLU A 471 13.47 -11.52 -9.65
C GLU A 471 14.87 -10.97 -9.97
N THR A 472 15.16 -10.70 -11.25
CA THR A 472 16.48 -10.22 -11.66
C THR A 472 16.74 -8.82 -11.12
N ILE A 473 15.78 -7.90 -11.26
CA ILE A 473 15.92 -6.53 -10.74
C ILE A 473 15.98 -6.55 -9.21
N ALA A 474 15.12 -7.32 -8.54
CA ALA A 474 15.12 -7.44 -7.09
C ALA A 474 16.46 -7.98 -6.56
N SER A 475 17.00 -9.03 -7.21
CA SER A 475 18.30 -9.60 -6.85
C SER A 475 19.43 -8.58 -6.97
N TYR A 476 19.41 -7.77 -8.03
CA TYR A 476 20.38 -6.68 -8.18
C TYR A 476 20.23 -5.63 -7.07
N MET A 477 19.00 -5.21 -6.74
CA MET A 477 18.74 -4.24 -5.66
C MET A 477 19.30 -4.74 -4.33
N VAL A 478 19.03 -6.00 -3.95
CA VAL A 478 19.61 -6.61 -2.74
C VAL A 478 21.14 -6.60 -2.80
N SER A 479 21.73 -6.96 -3.95
CA SER A 479 23.18 -7.06 -4.10
C SER A 479 23.93 -5.73 -3.93
N VAL A 480 23.26 -4.60 -4.13
CA VAL A 480 23.84 -3.26 -4.00
C VAL A 480 23.42 -2.56 -2.71
N GLN A 481 22.57 -3.17 -1.88
CA GLN A 481 22.23 -2.62 -0.57
C GLN A 481 23.45 -2.61 0.34
N THR A 482 23.68 -1.50 1.03
CA THR A 482 24.80 -1.34 1.95
C THR A 482 24.57 -2.06 3.28
N ASP A 483 25.64 -2.17 4.08
CA ASP A 483 25.58 -2.80 5.41
C ASP A 483 24.65 -2.08 6.40
N ASP A 484 24.42 -0.78 6.23
CA ASP A 484 23.49 0.01 7.06
C ASP A 484 22.04 -0.02 6.55
N GLY A 485 21.78 -0.64 5.39
CA GLY A 485 20.44 -0.73 4.80
C GLY A 485 20.13 0.32 3.75
N SER A 486 20.98 1.34 3.59
CA SER A 486 20.83 2.32 2.53
C SER A 486 21.09 1.72 1.13
N PHE A 487 20.72 2.48 0.09
CA PHE A 487 21.02 2.11 -1.30
C PHE A 487 21.87 3.21 -1.94
N PRO A 488 22.81 2.85 -2.84
CA PRO A 488 23.62 3.82 -3.56
C PRO A 488 22.78 4.86 -4.33
N ASN A 489 23.31 6.10 -4.41
CA ASN A 489 22.79 7.20 -5.23
C ASN A 489 21.49 7.90 -4.75
N SER A 490 21.27 8.05 -3.43
CA SER A 490 20.17 8.88 -2.86
C SER A 490 18.73 8.45 -3.21
N TYR A 491 18.54 7.31 -3.88
CA TYR A 491 17.24 6.75 -4.22
C TYR A 491 16.76 5.68 -3.22
N THR A 492 17.30 5.65 -1.99
CA THR A 492 16.95 4.70 -0.92
C THR A 492 15.44 4.47 -0.82
N MET A 493 14.63 5.53 -0.87
CA MET A 493 13.17 5.45 -0.77
C MET A 493 12.51 4.66 -1.91
N GLN A 494 12.92 4.91 -3.16
CA GLN A 494 12.35 4.21 -4.32
C GLN A 494 12.73 2.73 -4.32
N MET A 495 13.90 2.40 -3.78
CA MET A 495 14.36 1.02 -3.67
C MET A 495 13.61 0.26 -2.59
N VAL A 496 13.40 0.84 -1.41
CA VAL A 496 12.65 0.19 -0.32
C VAL A 496 11.20 -0.07 -0.75
N ASP A 497 10.51 0.90 -1.36
CA ASP A 497 9.13 0.70 -1.87
C ASP A 497 9.05 -0.42 -2.92
N ALA A 498 10.05 -0.51 -3.81
CA ALA A 498 10.11 -1.56 -4.82
C ALA A 498 10.33 -2.94 -4.19
N VAL A 499 11.28 -3.08 -3.25
CA VAL A 499 11.55 -4.34 -2.57
C VAL A 499 10.33 -4.81 -1.77
N LEU A 500 9.72 -3.92 -0.97
CA LEU A 500 8.47 -4.18 -0.23
C LEU A 500 7.35 -4.67 -1.15
N SER A 501 7.14 -3.97 -2.26
CA SER A 501 6.07 -4.29 -3.21
C SER A 501 6.31 -5.62 -3.94
N ILE A 502 7.56 -5.97 -4.23
CA ILE A 502 7.91 -7.22 -4.92
C ILE A 502 7.77 -8.41 -3.95
N GLN A 503 8.21 -8.25 -2.71
CA GLN A 503 8.14 -9.29 -1.67
C GLN A 503 6.73 -9.87 -1.57
N GLY A 504 5.73 -9.02 -1.28
CA GLY A 504 4.34 -9.47 -1.11
C GLY A 504 3.64 -9.94 -2.38
N LEU A 505 4.29 -9.92 -3.55
CA LEU A 505 3.74 -10.39 -4.83
C LEU A 505 4.39 -11.68 -5.35
N LEU A 506 5.58 -12.01 -4.85
CA LEU A 506 6.31 -13.21 -5.27
C LEU A 506 6.21 -14.35 -4.24
N GLU A 507 5.81 -14.04 -3.01
CA GLU A 507 5.22 -14.96 -2.03
C GLU A 507 3.82 -15.39 -2.49
#